data_AF-A0A6S7JSD2-F1
#
_entry.id   AF-A0A6S7JSD2-F1
#
_cell.length_a   1.000
_cell.length_b   1.000
_cell.length_c   1.000
_cell.angle_alpha   90.00
_cell.angle_beta   90.00
_cell.angle_gamma   90.00
#
_symmetry.space_group_name_H-M   'P 1'
#
loop_
_entity.id
_entity.type
_entity.pdbx_description
1 polymer ?
#
loop_
_entity_poly.entity_id
_entity_poly.type
_entity_poly.pdbx_seq_one_letter_code
_entity_poly.pdbx_strand_id
1 'polypeptide(L)'
;MAVTVDEVLNQIGGYGKYQILMLQMVGFIEFGLASFNVMIITFIAGEPTWECVSNSTVCNITGIVDTTSDDYKVRCDMPRSEWKFSDTFTSTVTE
;
A
#
# COMPACT_ATOMS: atom_id res chain seq x y z
N MET A 1 13.59 -25.03 51.41
CA MET A 1 12.91 -25.87 50.41
C MET A 1 13.33 -25.32 49.06
N ALA A 2 14.13 -26.06 48.30
CA ALA A 2 14.61 -25.60 46.99
C ALA A 2 13.50 -25.78 45.96
N VAL A 3 13.11 -24.70 45.31
CA VAL A 3 12.08 -24.72 44.25
C VAL A 3 12.66 -25.49 43.05
N THR A 4 11.90 -26.46 42.52
CA THR A 4 12.34 -27.26 41.38
C THR A 4 12.28 -26.45 40.08
N VAL A 5 13.14 -26.75 39.12
CA VAL A 5 13.24 -25.99 37.86
C VAL A 5 11.92 -25.96 37.09
N ASP A 6 11.16 -27.06 37.10
CA ASP A 6 9.83 -27.13 36.47
C ASP A 6 8.83 -26.15 37.09
N GLU A 7 8.89 -25.94 38.40
CA GLU A 7 7.98 -25.04 39.09
C GLU A 7 8.31 -23.57 38.81
N VAL A 8 9.60 -23.25 38.69
CA VAL A 8 10.07 -21.95 38.20
C VAL A 8 9.65 -21.72 36.75
N LEU A 9 9.79 -22.73 35.88
CA LEU A 9 9.39 -22.63 34.48
C LEU A 9 7.89 -22.51 34.29
N ASN A 10 7.07 -23.15 35.12
CA ASN A 10 5.63 -23.01 35.09
C ASN A 10 5.18 -21.61 35.55
N GLN A 11 5.91 -21.03 36.51
CA GLN A 11 5.65 -19.69 37.03
C GLN A 11 6.10 -18.57 36.08
N ILE A 12 7.17 -18.79 35.30
CA ILE A 12 7.70 -17.83 34.30
C ILE A 12 7.03 -18.02 32.93
N GLY A 13 6.65 -19.26 32.58
CA GLY A 13 6.11 -19.63 31.27
C GLY A 13 4.61 -19.42 31.10
N GLY A 14 3.86 -19.24 32.19
CA GLY A 14 2.45 -18.86 32.12
C GLY A 14 2.31 -17.39 31.76
N TYR A 15 1.78 -17.08 30.58
CA TYR A 15 1.38 -15.72 30.22
C TYR A 15 0.38 -15.18 31.26
N GLY A 16 0.88 -14.47 32.26
CA GLY A 16 0.05 -13.79 33.24
C GLY A 16 -0.75 -12.67 32.58
N LYS A 17 -1.81 -12.20 33.25
CA LYS A 17 -2.66 -11.10 32.76
C LYS A 17 -1.85 -9.85 32.36
N TYR A 18 -0.79 -9.55 33.12
CA TYR A 18 0.11 -8.44 32.82
C TYR A 18 0.95 -8.67 31.55
N GLN A 19 1.42 -9.90 31.33
CA GLN A 19 2.24 -10.24 30.17
C GLN A 19 1.43 -10.24 28.88
N ILE A 20 0.15 -10.66 28.94
CA ILE A 20 -0.81 -10.53 27.83
C ILE A 20 -1.06 -9.04 27.51
N LEU A 21 -1.29 -8.22 28.54
CA LEU A 21 -1.48 -6.78 28.36
C LEU A 21 -0.26 -6.12 27.70
N MET A 22 0.94 -6.44 28.18
CA MET A 22 2.19 -5.93 27.61
C MET A 22 2.38 -6.40 26.18
N LEU A 23 2.08 -7.66 25.87
CA LEU A 23 2.17 -8.20 24.51
C LEU A 23 1.20 -7.48 23.56
N GLN A 24 -0.02 -7.18 24.01
CA GLN A 24 -1.00 -6.43 23.22
C GLN A 24 -0.54 -4.98 22.98
N MET A 25 -0.02 -4.30 24.02
CA MET A 25 0.49 -2.94 23.88
C MET A 25 1.67 -2.85 22.91
N VAL A 26 2.66 -3.74 23.06
CA VAL A 26 3.83 -3.79 22.17
C VAL A 26 3.40 -4.18 20.75
N GLY A 27 2.53 -5.20 20.63
CA GLY A 27 2.00 -5.63 19.33
C GLY A 27 1.24 -4.53 18.60
N PHE A 28 0.48 -3.69 19.31
CA PHE A 28 -0.23 -2.57 18.71
C PHE A 28 0.73 -1.48 18.20
N ILE A 29 1.78 -1.17 18.97
CA ILE A 29 2.81 -0.21 18.56
C ILE A 29 3.54 -0.72 17.32
N GLU A 30 3.99 -1.97 17.32
CA GLU A 30 4.67 -2.62 16.19
C GLU A 30 3.78 -2.64 14.95
N PHE A 31 2.50 -2.99 15.10
CA PHE A 31 1.55 -2.98 13.98
C PHE A 31 1.40 -1.58 13.38
N GLY A 32 1.32 -0.54 14.22
CA GLY A 32 1.29 0.84 13.76
C GLY A 32 2.53 1.21 12.95
N LEU A 33 3.73 0.94 13.49
CA LEU A 33 5.00 1.23 12.82
C LEU A 33 5.17 0.46 11.51
N ALA A 34 4.80 -0.83 11.49
CA ALA A 34 4.84 -1.65 10.28
C ALA A 34 3.86 -1.14 9.21
N SER A 35 2.67 -0.69 9.63
CA SER A 35 1.64 -0.18 8.70
C SER A 35 2.10 1.04 7.91
N PHE A 36 2.88 1.95 8.52
CA PHE A 36 3.44 3.10 7.79
C PHE A 36 4.35 2.69 6.64
N ASN A 37 5.14 1.63 6.81
CA ASN A 37 6.01 1.11 5.74
C ASN A 37 5.19 0.54 4.58
N VAL A 38 4.07 -0.13 4.87
CA VAL A 38 3.18 -0.67 3.83
C VAL A 38 2.48 0.45 3.05
N MET A 39 2.18 1.59 3.67
CA MET A 39 1.56 2.72 2.96
C MET A 39 2.43 3.25 1.81
N ILE A 40 3.76 3.17 1.90
CA ILE A 40 4.65 3.60 0.80
C ILE A 40 4.34 2.83 -0.50
N ILE A 41 4.08 1.53 -0.39
CA ILE A 41 3.76 0.69 -1.56
C ILE A 41 2.48 1.18 -2.26
N THR A 42 1.51 1.72 -1.51
CA THR A 42 0.27 2.23 -2.11
C THR A 42 0.50 3.47 -2.97
N PHE A 43 1.44 4.35 -2.59
CA PHE A 43 1.81 5.51 -3.40
C PHE A 43 2.67 5.14 -4.63
N ILE A 44 3.37 4.01 -4.59
CA ILE A 44 4.12 3.48 -5.74
C ILE A 44 3.20 2.73 -6.69
N ALA A 45 2.29 1.91 -6.17
CA ALA A 45 1.40 1.06 -6.95
C ALA A 45 0.16 1.80 -7.47
N GLY A 46 -0.18 2.96 -6.90
CA GLY A 46 -1.26 3.82 -7.38
C GLY A 46 -0.91 4.42 -8.73
N GLU A 47 -1.30 3.76 -9.82
CA GLU A 47 -1.19 4.31 -11.16
C GLU A 47 -2.30 5.34 -11.38
N PRO A 48 -1.98 6.60 -11.73
CA PRO A 48 -2.99 7.61 -11.96
C PRO A 48 -3.75 7.34 -13.26
N THR A 49 -4.98 7.84 -13.30
CA THR A 49 -5.77 7.85 -14.51
C THR A 49 -5.12 8.74 -15.57
N TRP A 50 -5.46 8.49 -16.84
CA TRP A 50 -4.88 9.23 -17.95
C TRP A 50 -5.96 9.67 -18.93
N GLU A 51 -5.65 10.70 -19.72
CA GLU A 51 -6.55 11.27 -20.72
C GLU A 51 -5.76 11.63 -22.00
N CYS A 52 -6.48 11.70 -23.13
CA CYS A 52 -5.89 12.14 -24.39
C CYS A 52 -5.49 13.62 -24.33
N VAL A 53 -4.38 13.98 -24.98
CA VAL A 53 -4.01 15.39 -25.17
C VAL A 53 -5.01 16.05 -26.13
N SER A 54 -5.38 17.31 -25.85
CA SER A 54 -6.31 18.07 -26.69
C SER A 54 -5.78 18.17 -28.12
N ASN A 55 -6.61 17.75 -29.10
CA ASN A 55 -6.28 17.77 -30.54
C ASN A 55 -5.26 16.70 -30.99
N SER A 56 -5.13 15.60 -30.23
CA SER A 56 -4.43 14.41 -30.73
C SER A 56 -5.20 13.78 -31.90
N THR A 57 -4.48 13.39 -32.95
CA THR A 57 -5.06 12.64 -34.09
C THR A 57 -4.98 11.12 -33.89
N VAL A 58 -4.25 10.70 -32.87
CA VAL A 58 -3.95 9.29 -32.57
C VAL A 58 -4.82 8.78 -31.41
N CYS A 59 -5.08 9.63 -30.41
CA CYS A 59 -5.90 9.32 -29.24
C CYS A 59 -7.33 9.85 -29.44
N ASN A 60 -8.27 8.97 -29.77
CA ASN A 60 -9.69 9.30 -29.98
C ASN A 60 -10.60 8.84 -28.82
N ILE A 61 -10.03 8.62 -27.64
CA ILE A 61 -10.78 8.20 -26.45
C ILE A 61 -11.31 9.43 -25.75
N THR A 62 -12.63 9.52 -25.63
CA THR A 62 -13.30 10.60 -24.90
C THR A 62 -13.44 10.22 -23.43
N GLY A 63 -12.76 10.96 -22.55
CA GLY A 63 -12.90 10.84 -21.10
C GLY A 63 -11.59 10.42 -20.40
N ILE A 64 -11.72 10.22 -19.09
CA ILE A 64 -10.62 9.77 -18.23
C ILE A 64 -10.60 8.24 -18.24
N VAL A 65 -9.45 7.67 -18.57
CA VAL A 65 -9.22 6.24 -18.67
C VAL A 65 -8.58 5.76 -17.37
N ASP A 66 -9.27 4.84 -16.70
CA ASP A 66 -8.90 4.31 -15.39
C ASP A 66 -8.26 2.92 -15.50
N THR A 67 -7.61 2.45 -14.44
CA THR A 67 -6.93 1.13 -14.40
C THR A 67 -7.87 -0.07 -14.66
N THR A 68 -9.17 0.13 -14.47
CA THR A 68 -10.23 -0.87 -14.66
C THR A 68 -10.85 -0.85 -16.05
N SER A 69 -10.53 0.15 -16.88
CA SER A 69 -11.09 0.28 -18.22
C SER A 69 -10.40 -0.65 -19.22
N ASP A 70 -11.15 -1.16 -20.20
CA ASP A 70 -10.60 -2.02 -21.25
C ASP A 70 -9.53 -1.29 -22.08
N ASP A 71 -9.69 0.03 -22.24
CA ASP A 71 -8.79 0.90 -23.00
C ASP A 71 -7.50 1.25 -22.24
N TYR A 72 -7.34 0.83 -20.98
CA TYR A 72 -6.20 1.19 -20.14
C TYR A 72 -4.84 0.90 -20.79
N LYS A 73 -4.74 -0.23 -21.50
CA LYS A 73 -3.50 -0.69 -22.13
C LYS A 73 -3.20 -0.01 -23.47
N VAL A 74 -4.18 0.68 -24.08
CA VAL A 74 -4.03 1.34 -25.39
C VAL A 74 -2.93 2.41 -25.35
N ARG A 75 -2.70 3.03 -24.19
CA ARG A 75 -1.61 4.00 -23.99
C ARG A 75 -0.22 3.41 -24.25
N CYS A 76 -0.04 2.08 -24.09
CA CYS A 76 1.25 1.41 -24.26
C CYS A 76 1.64 1.26 -25.74
N ASP A 77 0.66 1.23 -26.63
CA ASP A 77 0.86 1.11 -28.08
C ASP A 77 0.87 2.49 -28.78
N MET A 78 0.76 3.58 -28.01
CA MET A 78 0.63 4.95 -28.51
C MET A 78 1.86 5.82 -28.15
N PRO A 79 2.25 6.79 -29.01
CA PRO A 79 3.32 7.71 -28.66
C PRO A 79 2.99 8.49 -27.38
N ARG A 80 4.01 8.69 -26.53
CA ARG A 80 3.85 9.36 -25.23
C ARG A 80 3.31 10.80 -25.33
N SER A 81 3.47 11.46 -26.47
CA SER A 81 2.99 12.82 -26.74
C SER A 81 1.47 12.94 -26.87
N GLU A 82 0.77 11.82 -27.12
CA GLU A 82 -0.65 11.81 -27.48
C GLU A 82 -1.57 11.69 -26.26
N TRP A 83 -1.03 11.32 -25.10
CA TRP A 83 -1.77 11.14 -23.86
C TRP A 83 -1.00 11.71 -22.67
N LYS A 84 -1.72 12.17 -21.65
CA LYS A 84 -1.17 12.70 -20.40
C LYS A 84 -1.85 12.08 -19.19
N PHE A 85 -1.16 12.05 -18.05
CA PHE A 85 -1.81 11.66 -16.80
C PHE A 85 -2.76 12.78 -16.34
N SER A 86 -3.84 12.39 -15.66
CA SER A 86 -4.78 13.32 -15.04
C SER A 86 -4.19 13.83 -13.72
N ASP A 87 -4.31 15.14 -13.46
CA ASP A 87 -3.75 15.79 -12.27
C ASP A 87 -4.53 15.49 -10.97
N THR A 88 -5.48 14.55 -11.01
CA THR A 88 -6.31 14.17 -9.86
C THR A 88 -5.56 13.41 -8.76
N PHE A 89 -4.40 12.81 -9.06
CA PHE A 89 -3.60 12.05 -8.09
C PHE A 89 -2.11 12.18 -8.41
N THR A 90 -1.31 12.59 -7.42
CA THR A 90 0.16 12.59 -7.52
C THR A 90 0.68 11.20 -7.19
N SER A 91 1.19 10.51 -8.20
CA SER A 91 1.92 9.25 -8.05
C SER A 91 3.41 9.46 -8.30
N THR A 92 4.25 8.56 -7.79
CA THR A 92 5.68 8.53 -8.16
C THR A 92 5.90 8.33 -9.67
N VAL A 93 4.89 7.84 -10.41
CA VAL A 93 4.93 7.69 -11.87
C VAL A 93 4.69 9.01 -12.62
N THR A 94 4.12 10.01 -11.96
CA THR A 94 3.84 11.35 -12.53
C THR A 94 4.89 12.40 -12.24
N GLU A 95 5.79 12.16 -11.27
CA GLU A 95 6.99 12.99 -11.03
C GLU A 95 8.16 12.57 -11.94
#